data_AF-A0A7N2MTF3-F1
#
_entry.id   AF-A0A7N2MTF3-F1
#
_cell.length_a   1.000
_cell.length_b   1.000
_cell.length_c   1.000
_cell.angle_alpha   90.00
_cell.angle_beta   90.00
_cell.angle_gamma   90.00
#
_symmetry.space_group_name_H-M   'P 1'
#
loop_
_entity.id
_entity.type
_entity.pdbx_description
1 polymer ?
#
loop_
_entity_poly.entity_id
_entity_poly.type
_entity_poly.pdbx_seq_one_letter_code
_entity_poly.pdbx_strand_id
1 'polypeptide(L)' 'MAAHSASSFLVIVSLAVLVIFTGSSSAKLSTNFYSKSCPKVFITVQSVVHSAISKQPLQGASLLRLHFHDCLPNVINSN' A
#
# COMPACT_ATOMS: atom_id res chain seq x y z
N MET A 1 -27.78 6.27 -36.12
CA MET A 1 -27.06 7.46 -35.56
C MET A 1 -27.43 7.74 -34.10
N ALA A 2 -28.72 7.85 -33.73
CA ALA A 2 -29.14 8.14 -32.35
C ALA A 2 -28.79 7.03 -31.31
N ALA A 3 -28.93 5.74 -31.67
CA ALA A 3 -28.62 4.62 -30.76
C ALA A 3 -27.12 4.51 -30.39
N HIS A 4 -26.21 4.78 -31.35
CA HIS A 4 -24.77 4.83 -31.08
C HIS A 4 -24.40 6.00 -30.17
N SER A 5 -25.03 7.16 -30.35
CA SER A 5 -24.82 8.33 -29.49
C SER A 5 -25.32 8.12 -28.06
N ALA A 6 -26.48 7.49 -27.88
CA ALA A 6 -27.02 7.12 -26.58
C ALA A 6 -26.17 6.07 -25.86
N SER A 7 -25.68 5.05 -26.57
CA SER A 7 -24.79 4.03 -26.01
C SER A 7 -23.46 4.63 -25.54
N SER A 8 -22.85 5.50 -26.34
CA SER A 8 -21.61 6.20 -25.95
C SER A 8 -21.83 7.13 -24.75
N PHE A 9 -22.98 7.79 -24.68
CA PHE A 9 -23.33 8.66 -23.56
C PHE A 9 -23.46 7.87 -22.25
N LEU A 10 -24.11 6.70 -22.27
CA LEU A 10 -24.23 5.84 -21.09
C LEU A 10 -22.85 5.34 -20.61
N VAL A 11 -21.96 4.98 -21.53
CA VAL A 11 -20.58 4.59 -21.19
C VAL A 11 -19.84 5.74 -20.52
N ILE A 12 -19.92 6.96 -21.07
CA ILE A 12 -19.28 8.14 -20.49
C ILE A 12 -19.83 8.45 -19.09
N VAL A 13 -21.15 8.37 -18.89
CA VAL A 13 -21.78 8.56 -17.58
C VAL A 13 -21.30 7.51 -16.58
N SER A 14 -21.26 6.23 -16.98
CA SER A 14 -20.79 5.16 -16.10
C SER A 14 -19.31 5.31 -15.71
N LEU A 15 -18.46 5.76 -16.64
CA LEU A 15 -17.05 6.02 -16.38
C LEU A 15 -16.85 7.25 -15.48
N ALA A 16 -17.65 8.30 -15.68
CA ALA A 16 -17.64 9.49 -14.82
C ALA A 16 -18.05 9.14 -13.39
N VAL A 17 -19.09 8.31 -13.22
CA VAL A 17 -19.50 7.80 -11.90
C VAL A 17 -18.38 6.98 -11.26
N LEU A 18 -17.71 6.10 -12.00
CA LEU A 18 -16.61 5.29 -11.47
C LEU A 18 -15.45 6.17 -10.94
N VAL A 19 -15.08 7.21 -11.68
CA VAL A 19 -14.01 8.15 -11.30
C VAL A 19 -14.38 8.96 -10.04
N ILE A 20 -15.66 9.28 -9.85
CA ILE A 20 -16.14 9.96 -8.64
C ILE A 20 -16.04 9.03 -7.42
N PHE A 21 -16.22 7.73 -7.60
CA PHE A 21 -16.12 6.74 -6.52
C PHE A 21 -14.68 6.35 -6.17
N THR A 22 -13.70 6.65 -7.02
CA THR A 22 -12.28 6.50 -6.66
C THR A 22 -11.84 7.68 -5.79
N GLY A 23 -12.09 7.56 -4.48
CA GLY A 23 -11.62 8.53 -3.49
C GLY A 23 -10.10 8.43 -3.26
N SER A 24 -9.46 9.57 -2.98
CA SER A 24 -8.07 9.61 -2.53
C SER A 24 -7.94 8.97 -1.15
N SER A 25 -7.24 7.84 -1.05
CA SER A 25 -6.97 7.21 0.25
C SER A 25 -5.82 7.90 0.96
N SER A 26 -6.11 8.69 1.99
CA SER A 26 -5.08 9.18 2.92
C SER A 26 -4.87 8.17 4.05
N ALA A 27 -3.85 7.32 3.91
CA ALA A 27 -3.44 6.42 4.99
C ALA A 27 -2.66 7.22 6.04
N LYS A 28 -3.26 7.46 7.21
CA LYS A 28 -2.57 8.12 8.32
C LYS A 28 -1.77 7.07 9.10
N LEU A 29 -0.44 7.21 9.11
CA LEU A 29 0.41 6.32 9.91
C LEU A 29 0.24 6.62 11.41
N SER A 30 0.28 5.55 12.20
CA SER A 30 0.34 5.63 13.66
C SER A 30 1.21 4.49 14.19
N THR A 31 2.08 4.80 15.13
CA THR A 31 2.92 3.79 15.81
C THR A 31 2.10 2.79 16.64
N ASN A 32 0.85 3.13 16.96
CA ASN A 32 -0.05 2.29 17.75
C ASN A 32 -1.18 1.65 16.92
N PHE A 33 -1.06 1.63 15.59
CA PHE A 33 -2.10 1.12 14.69
C PHE A 33 -2.58 -0.31 15.07
N TYR A 34 -1.66 -1.19 15.44
CA TYR A 34 -1.95 -2.59 15.80
C TYR A 34 -2.13 -2.83 17.31
N SER A 35 -2.08 -1.79 18.14
CA SER A 35 -2.11 -1.93 19.61
C SER A 35 -3.33 -2.70 20.14
N LYS A 36 -4.48 -2.60 19.46
CA LYS A 36 -5.73 -3.30 19.84
C LYS A 36 -5.96 -4.59 19.06
N SER A 37 -5.69 -4.60 17.76
CA SER A 37 -6.01 -5.73 16.88
C SER A 37 -4.95 -6.84 16.93
N CYS A 38 -3.67 -6.48 17.07
CA CYS A 38 -2.56 -7.42 17.16
C CYS A 38 -1.43 -6.83 18.04
N PRO A 39 -1.60 -6.82 19.38
CA PRO A 39 -0.67 -6.15 20.29
C PRO A 39 0.75 -6.72 20.26
N LYS A 40 0.91 -7.99 19.82
CA LYS A 40 2.21 -8.68 19.76
C LYS A 40 2.89 -8.58 18.40
N VAL A 41 2.33 -7.86 17.43
CA VAL A 41 2.85 -7.81 16.05
C VAL A 41 4.31 -7.38 16.02
N PHE A 42 4.66 -6.32 16.75
CA PHE A 42 6.01 -5.77 16.75
C PHE A 42 7.02 -6.77 17.31
N ILE A 43 6.73 -7.35 18.47
CA ILE A 43 7.61 -8.34 19.13
C ILE A 43 7.76 -9.61 18.27
N THR A 44 6.68 -10.06 17.64
CA THR A 44 6.68 -11.26 16.79
C THR A 44 7.56 -11.05 15.55
N VAL A 45 7.35 -9.94 14.82
CA VAL A 45 8.13 -9.60 13.64
C VAL A 45 9.60 -9.38 14.01
N GLN A 46 9.87 -8.66 15.10
CA GLN A 46 11.23 -8.43 15.58
C GLN A 46 11.96 -9.75 15.87
N SER A 47 11.31 -10.69 16.57
CA SER A 47 11.89 -11.99 16.88
C SER A 47 12.25 -12.79 15.62
N VAL A 48 11.34 -12.84 14.63
CA VAL A 48 11.57 -13.53 13.36
C VAL A 48 12.72 -12.89 12.57
N VAL A 49 12.73 -11.56 12.47
CA VAL A 49 13.80 -10.82 11.77
C VAL A 49 15.15 -11.05 12.45
N HIS A 50 15.21 -10.97 13.79
CA HIS A 50 16.44 -11.25 14.54
C HIS A 50 16.93 -12.69 14.33
N SER A 51 16.03 -13.67 14.34
CA SER A 51 16.38 -15.07 14.08
C SER A 51 16.93 -15.25 12.66
N ALA A 52 16.31 -14.62 11.65
CA ALA A 52 16.76 -14.68 10.27
C ALA A 52 18.14 -14.04 10.07
N ILE A 53 18.38 -12.87 10.68
CA ILE A 53 19.68 -12.17 10.63
C ILE A 53 20.75 -12.97 11.37
N SER A 54 20.43 -13.54 12.54
CA SER A 54 21.37 -14.37 13.30
C SER A 54 21.78 -15.62 12.52
N LYS A 55 20.88 -16.19 11.72
CA LYS A 55 21.19 -17.32 10.84
C LYS A 55 22.06 -16.90 9.65
N GLN A 56 21.74 -15.75 9.04
CA GLN A 56 22.45 -15.20 7.88
C GLN A 56 22.41 -13.67 7.92
N PRO A 57 23.53 -12.99 8.26
CA PRO A 57 23.55 -11.54 8.41
C PRO A 57 23.07 -10.75 7.18
N LEU A 58 23.30 -11.30 5.98
CA LEU A 58 22.85 -10.71 4.71
C LEU A 58 21.33 -10.58 4.57
N GLN A 59 20.54 -11.34 5.34
CA GLN A 59 19.07 -11.25 5.33
C GLN A 59 18.59 -9.86 5.75
N GLY A 60 19.28 -9.19 6.68
CA GLY A 60 18.94 -7.82 7.08
C GLY A 60 19.11 -6.82 5.93
N ALA A 61 20.21 -6.93 5.18
CA ALA A 61 20.46 -6.09 4.00
C ALA A 61 19.44 -6.36 2.88
N SER A 62 19.06 -7.63 2.67
CA SER A 62 18.03 -8.01 1.71
C SER A 62 16.66 -7.41 2.07
N LEU A 63 16.23 -7.53 3.33
CA LEU A 63 14.98 -6.95 3.82
C LEU A 63 14.96 -5.42 3.70
N LEU A 64 16.08 -4.76 4.01
CA LEU A 64 16.21 -3.32 3.85
C LEU A 64 16.10 -2.89 2.38
N ARG A 65 16.79 -3.61 1.48
CA ARG A 65 16.70 -3.36 0.04
C ARG A 65 15.28 -3.57 -0.48
N LEU A 66 14.58 -4.61 -0.02
CA LEU A 66 13.19 -4.86 -0.40
C LEU A 66 12.27 -3.72 0.06
N HIS A 67 12.42 -3.27 1.31
CA HIS A 67 11.64 -2.14 1.82
C HIS A 67 11.86 -0.87 0.99
N PHE A 68 13.12 -0.57 0.65
CA PHE A 68 13.41 0.57 -0.22
C PHE A 68 12.90 0.34 -1.65
N HIS A 69 12.99 -0.86 -2.20
CA HIS A 69 12.50 -1.17 -3.54
C HIS A 69 10.99 -0.92 -3.67
N ASP A 70 10.21 -1.28 -2.65
CA ASP A 70 8.75 -1.12 -2.65
C ASP A 70 8.31 0.32 -2.33
N CYS A 71 9.09 1.05 -1.53
CA CYS A 71 8.72 2.39 -1.04
C CYS A 71 9.45 3.55 -1.73
N LEU A 72 10.53 3.32 -2.49
CA LEU A 72 11.30 4.38 -3.16
C LEU A 72 10.43 5.35 -3.96
N PRO A 73 9.44 4.87 -4.76
CA PRO A 73 8.58 5.76 -5.56
C PRO A 73 7.77 6.73 -4.70
N ASN A 74 7.45 6.35 -3.46
CA ASN A 74 6.64 7.13 -2.54
C ASN A 74 7.47 8.15 -1.76
N VAL A 75 8.74 7.83 -1.47
CA VAL A 75 9.67 8.73 -0.75
C VAL A 75 10.04 9.94 -1.62
N ILE A 76 10.24 9.77 -2.93
CA ILE A 76 10.54 10.88 -3.84
C ILE A 76 9.33 11.81 -4.12
N ASN A 77 8.11 11.37 -3.79
CA ASN A 77 6.88 12.12 -4.06
C ASN A 77 6.32 12.84 -2.82
N SER A 78 6.79 12.48 -1.61
CA SER A 78 6.37 13.09 -0.36
C SER A 78 7.17 14.38 -0.09
N ASN A 79 6.70 15.52 -0.63
CA ASN A 79 7.20 16.86 -0.29
C ASN A 79 6.67 17.32 1.07
#